data_AF-A0A1S8KMG9-F1
#
_entry.id   AF-A0A1S8KMG9-F1
#
_cell.length_a   1.000
_cell.length_b   1.000
_cell.length_c   1.000
_cell.angle_alpha   90.00
_cell.angle_beta   90.00
_cell.angle_gamma   90.00
#
_symmetry.space_group_name_H-M   'P 1'
#
loop_
_entity.id
_entity.type
_entity.pdbx_description
1 polymer ?
#
loop_
_entity_poly.entity_id
_entity_poly.type
_entity_poly.pdbx_seq_one_letter_code
_entity_poly.pdbx_strand_id
1 'polypeptide(L)'
;MLKVKPFLSLDDNGEIIKEALVRGKDRVYTKMIEKSIDLLQQTAEQIVVVSHVGRVEIAEKIKASIKEAVNATILITEISPVTAAHIGIGGAGVFFLNHVPNEYRIPNALKH
;
A
#
# COMPACT_ATOMS: atom_id res chain seq x y z
N MET A 1 -4.81 14.85 -23.41
CA MET A 1 -5.41 14.80 -22.05
C MET A 1 -4.31 14.51 -21.02
N LEU A 2 -4.15 15.37 -20.01
CA LEU A 2 -3.14 15.20 -18.95
C LEU A 2 -3.45 13.95 -18.12
N LYS A 3 -2.68 12.88 -18.30
CA LYS A 3 -2.81 11.61 -17.55
C LYS A 3 -2.28 11.78 -16.13
N VAL A 4 -3.01 12.49 -15.27
CA VAL A 4 -2.64 12.75 -13.86
C VAL A 4 -3.47 11.86 -12.94
N LYS A 5 -2.83 11.27 -11.93
CA LYS A 5 -3.45 10.47 -10.88
C LYS A 5 -3.16 11.07 -9.51
N PRO A 6 -4.14 11.16 -8.60
CA PRO A 6 -3.88 11.56 -7.22
C PRO A 6 -3.10 10.46 -6.49
N PHE A 7 -2.12 10.87 -5.67
CA PHE A 7 -1.51 10.03 -4.64
C PHE A 7 -2.06 10.49 -3.29
N LEU A 8 -2.72 9.57 -2.59
CA LEU A 8 -3.42 9.82 -1.34
C LEU A 8 -2.72 9.09 -0.20
N SER A 9 -2.76 9.67 0.99
CA SER A 9 -2.26 9.08 2.24
C SER A 9 -3.21 9.45 3.39
N LEU A 10 -2.97 8.90 4.57
CA LEU A 10 -3.66 9.30 5.80
C LEU A 10 -2.76 10.24 6.59
N ASP A 11 -3.34 11.28 7.19
CA ASP A 11 -2.65 12.10 8.18
C ASP A 11 -2.71 11.47 9.59
N ASP A 12 -2.13 12.16 10.58
CA ASP A 12 -2.07 11.68 11.96
C ASP A 12 -3.46 11.58 12.64
N ASN A 13 -4.49 12.24 12.08
CA ASN A 13 -5.87 12.15 12.54
C ASN A 13 -6.65 11.03 11.84
N GLY A 14 -6.04 10.35 10.87
CA GLY A 14 -6.68 9.33 10.05
C GLY A 14 -7.52 9.90 8.91
N GLU A 15 -7.34 11.17 8.55
CA GLU A 15 -8.04 11.79 7.42
C GLU A 15 -7.30 11.52 6.10
N ILE A 16 -8.06 11.28 5.02
CA ILE A 16 -7.49 11.09 3.68
C ILE A 16 -7.03 12.44 3.15
N ILE A 17 -5.72 12.57 2.93
CA ILE A 17 -5.11 13.75 2.33
C ILE A 17 -4.57 13.45 0.93
N LYS A 18 -4.56 14.48 0.08
CA LYS A 18 -3.94 14.43 -1.24
C LYS A 18 -2.50 14.92 -1.14
N GLU A 19 -1.56 13.98 -1.05
CA GLU A 19 -0.14 14.29 -0.91
C GLU A 19 0.49 14.74 -2.23
N ALA A 20 0.05 14.20 -3.38
CA ALA A 20 0.57 14.64 -4.68
C ALA A 20 -0.37 14.41 -5.86
N LEU A 21 -0.09 15.11 -6.95
CA LEU A 21 -0.63 14.83 -8.29
C LEU A 21 0.47 14.25 -9.16
N VAL A 22 0.39 12.95 -9.47
CA VAL A 22 1.42 12.22 -10.20
C VAL A 22 1.05 12.14 -11.68
N ARG A 23 1.97 12.56 -12.56
CA ARG A 23 1.81 12.44 -14.01
C ARG A 23 2.25 11.06 -14.49
N GLY A 24 1.43 10.39 -15.30
CA GLY A 24 1.67 9.04 -15.82
C GLY A 24 0.90 7.99 -15.03
N LYS A 25 0.27 7.05 -15.74
CA LYS A 25 -0.69 6.08 -15.15
C LYS A 25 -0.04 5.21 -14.07
N ASP A 26 1.20 4.79 -14.28
CA ASP A 26 1.85 3.79 -13.42
C ASP A 26 2.84 4.41 -12.42
N ARG A 27 3.19 5.70 -12.58
CA ARG A 27 4.13 6.39 -11.66
C ARG A 27 3.57 6.55 -10.26
N VAL A 28 2.24 6.53 -10.10
CA VAL A 28 1.60 6.57 -8.78
C VAL A 28 1.96 5.33 -7.95
N TYR A 29 2.10 4.16 -8.59
CA TYR A 29 2.50 2.94 -7.90
C TYR A 29 3.99 2.97 -7.51
N THR A 30 4.85 3.55 -8.36
CA THR A 30 6.26 3.79 -7.99
C THR A 30 6.36 4.65 -6.74
N LYS A 31 5.66 5.79 -6.70
CA LYS A 31 5.64 6.66 -5.53
C LYS A 31 5.08 5.96 -4.27
N MET A 32 4.07 5.13 -4.44
CA MET A 32 3.50 4.31 -3.36
C MET A 32 4.52 3.30 -2.81
N ILE A 33 5.28 2.63 -3.69
CA ILE A 33 6.33 1.69 -3.31
C ILE A 33 7.44 2.42 -2.53
N GLU A 34 7.96 3.52 -3.08
CA GLU A 34 9.02 4.33 -2.45
C GLU A 34 8.60 4.75 -1.03
N LYS A 35 7.42 5.39 -0.91
CA LYS A 35 6.89 5.85 0.38
C LYS A 35 6.68 4.70 1.37
N SER A 36 6.21 3.55 0.90
CA SER A 36 5.97 2.38 1.75
C SER A 36 7.29 1.82 2.28
N ILE A 37 8.32 1.71 1.43
CA ILE A 37 9.65 1.23 1.83
C ILE A 37 10.25 2.17 2.87
N ASP A 38 10.24 3.49 2.61
CA ASP A 38 10.81 4.49 3.51
C ASP A 38 10.21 4.42 4.93
N LEU A 39 8.90 4.20 5.01
CA LEU A 39 8.18 4.06 6.28
C LEU A 39 8.44 2.70 6.92
N LEU A 40 8.34 1.60 6.17
CA LEU A 40 8.48 0.25 6.71
C LEU A 40 9.88 -0.02 7.26
N GLN A 41 10.93 0.57 6.68
CA GLN A 41 12.30 0.50 7.19
C GLN A 41 12.46 1.07 8.61
N GLN A 42 11.52 1.92 9.04
CA GLN A 42 11.53 2.56 10.36
C GLN A 42 10.61 1.85 11.36
N THR A 43 9.91 0.80 10.93
CA THR A 43 8.95 0.05 11.76
C THR A 43 9.46 -1.35 12.09
N ALA A 44 8.98 -1.92 13.19
CA ALA A 44 9.20 -3.33 13.50
C ALA A 44 8.49 -4.24 12.49
N GLU A 45 8.90 -5.52 12.45
CA GLU A 45 8.29 -6.51 11.55
C GLU A 45 6.78 -6.60 11.78
N GLN A 46 6.03 -6.52 10.68
CA GLN A 46 4.57 -6.56 10.68
C GLN A 46 4.00 -7.12 9.37
N ILE A 47 2.69 -7.39 9.40
CA ILE A 47 1.91 -7.69 8.21
C ILE A 47 1.66 -6.40 7.45
N VAL A 48 2.03 -6.39 6.18
CA VAL A 48 1.69 -5.35 5.21
C VAL A 48 0.57 -5.88 4.33
N VAL A 49 -0.47 -5.09 4.11
CA VAL A 49 -1.56 -5.44 3.20
C VAL A 49 -1.43 -4.59 1.94
N VAL A 50 -1.36 -5.25 0.79
CA VAL A 50 -1.42 -4.59 -0.53
C VAL A 50 -2.78 -4.92 -1.13
N SER A 51 -3.59 -3.90 -1.39
CA SER A 51 -4.92 -4.10 -1.96
C SER A 51 -5.05 -3.52 -3.37
N HIS A 52 -5.92 -4.10 -4.20
CA HIS A 52 -6.19 -3.63 -5.56
C HIS A 52 -7.68 -3.60 -5.94
N VAL A 53 -8.02 -2.83 -6.97
CA VAL A 53 -9.32 -2.87 -7.66
C VAL A 53 -9.15 -3.44 -9.06
N GLY A 54 -9.44 -4.73 -9.24
CA GLY A 54 -9.41 -5.41 -10.56
C GLY A 54 -8.07 -5.42 -11.28
N ARG A 55 -6.94 -5.28 -10.57
CA ARG A 55 -5.57 -5.16 -11.12
C ARG A 55 -4.55 -5.86 -10.23
N VAL A 56 -4.71 -7.18 -10.05
CA VAL A 56 -3.85 -7.99 -9.17
C VAL A 56 -2.37 -7.93 -9.57
N GLU A 57 -2.07 -7.80 -10.86
CA GLU A 57 -0.69 -7.74 -11.36
C GLU A 57 0.06 -6.50 -10.85
N ILE A 58 -0.65 -5.42 -10.55
CA ILE A 58 -0.06 -4.22 -9.93
C ILE A 58 0.23 -4.47 -8.45
N ALA A 59 -0.68 -5.15 -7.74
CA ALA A 59 -0.46 -5.52 -6.34
C ALA A 59 0.74 -6.48 -6.19
N GLU A 60 0.87 -7.47 -7.07
CA GLU A 60 2.03 -8.38 -7.10
C GLU A 60 3.34 -7.62 -7.36
N LYS A 61 3.34 -6.66 -8.29
CA LYS A 61 4.50 -5.79 -8.52
C LYS A 61 4.89 -5.00 -7.28
N ILE A 62 3.90 -4.37 -6.62
CA ILE A 62 4.13 -3.61 -5.38
C ILE A 62 4.71 -4.51 -4.29
N LYS A 63 4.10 -5.69 -4.08
CA LYS A 63 4.58 -6.69 -3.13
C LYS A 63 6.02 -7.09 -3.41
N ALA A 64 6.35 -7.45 -4.66
CA ALA A 64 7.70 -7.85 -5.04
C ALA A 64 8.72 -6.75 -4.73
N SER A 65 8.44 -5.51 -5.15
CA SER A 65 9.35 -4.38 -4.90
C SER A 65 9.54 -4.08 -3.41
N ILE A 66 8.50 -4.19 -2.58
CA ILE A 66 8.63 -4.01 -1.13
C ILE A 66 9.47 -5.16 -0.53
N LYS A 67 9.22 -6.42 -0.92
CA LYS A 67 9.97 -7.58 -0.40
C LYS A 67 11.45 -7.59 -0.79
N GLU A 68 11.81 -6.95 -1.90
CA GLU A 68 13.21 -6.78 -2.30
C GLU A 68 13.98 -5.83 -1.37
N ALA A 69 13.29 -4.84 -0.77
CA ALA A 69 13.91 -3.80 0.05
C ALA A 69 13.73 -3.99 1.55
N VAL A 70 12.68 -4.70 1.98
CA VAL A 70 12.30 -4.85 3.39
C VAL A 70 11.86 -6.29 3.66
N ASN A 71 12.32 -6.87 4.77
CA ASN A 71 11.79 -8.15 5.24
C ASN A 71 10.37 -7.94 5.82
N ALA A 72 9.35 -8.19 5.01
CA ALA A 72 7.95 -7.98 5.36
C ALA A 72 7.07 -9.18 4.99
N THR A 73 6.15 -9.51 5.89
CA THR A 73 5.04 -10.43 5.59
C THR A 73 3.97 -9.64 4.83
N ILE A 74 3.73 -9.97 3.55
CA ILE A 74 2.83 -9.19 2.69
C ILE A 74 1.65 -10.04 2.20
N LEU A 75 0.43 -9.58 2.51
CA LEU A 75 -0.81 -10.14 2.01
C LEU A 75 -1.34 -9.30 0.85
N ILE A 76 -1.86 -9.96 -0.19
CA ILE A 76 -2.60 -9.29 -1.26
C ILE A 76 -4.08 -9.52 -1.05
N THR A 77 -4.86 -8.45 -1.15
CA THR A 77 -6.32 -8.50 -1.00
C THR A 77 -7.02 -7.71 -2.09
N GLU A 78 -8.26 -8.06 -2.39
CA GLU A 78 -9.12 -7.22 -3.21
C GLU A 78 -9.82 -6.17 -2.35
N ILE A 79 -9.91 -4.94 -2.87
CA ILE A 79 -10.60 -3.84 -2.19
C ILE A 79 -12.11 -4.09 -2.19
N SER A 80 -12.77 -3.78 -1.06
CA SER A 80 -14.23 -3.96 -0.92
C SER A 80 -15.02 -3.16 -1.98
N PRO A 81 -16.23 -3.61 -2.37
CA PRO A 81 -17.06 -2.92 -3.37
C PRO A 81 -17.36 -1.44 -3.02
N VAL A 82 -17.58 -1.12 -1.74
CA VAL A 82 -17.84 0.25 -1.28
C VAL A 82 -16.64 1.14 -1.57
N THR A 83 -15.44 0.72 -1.13
CA THR A 83 -14.20 1.48 -1.37
C THR A 83 -13.88 1.55 -2.87
N ALA A 84 -14.08 0.46 -3.60
CA ALA A 84 -13.87 0.40 -5.04
C ALA A 84 -14.74 1.40 -5.81
N ALA A 85 -16.00 1.62 -5.38
CA ALA A 85 -16.88 2.62 -5.98
C ALA A 85 -16.35 4.06 -5.84
N HIS A 86 -15.62 4.36 -4.76
CA HIS A 86 -15.03 5.68 -4.53
C HIS A 86 -13.72 5.91 -5.29
N ILE A 87 -12.83 4.91 -5.33
CA ILE A 87 -11.47 5.08 -5.89
C ILE A 87 -11.36 4.65 -7.36
N GLY A 88 -12.32 3.86 -7.84
CA GLY A 88 -12.41 3.38 -9.21
C GLY A 88 -11.44 2.24 -9.57
N ILE A 89 -11.67 1.65 -10.74
CA ILE A 89 -10.89 0.52 -11.28
C ILE A 89 -9.41 0.93 -11.44
N GLY A 90 -8.52 0.03 -11.00
CA GLY A 90 -7.08 0.24 -10.99
C GLY A 90 -6.54 1.07 -9.83
N GLY A 91 -7.37 1.40 -8.84
CA GLY A 91 -6.88 1.79 -7.52
C GLY A 91 -6.05 0.68 -6.88
N ALA A 92 -5.04 1.08 -6.10
CA ALA A 92 -4.26 0.20 -5.25
C ALA A 92 -3.93 0.93 -3.94
N GLY A 93 -3.59 0.20 -2.88
CA GLY A 93 -3.18 0.75 -1.60
C GLY A 93 -2.23 -0.17 -0.86
N VAL A 94 -1.38 0.40 -0.01
CA VAL A 94 -0.48 -0.31 0.90
C VAL A 94 -0.81 0.14 2.31
N PHE A 95 -1.06 -0.82 3.20
CA PHE A 95 -1.53 -0.56 4.56
C PHE A 95 -0.67 -1.31 5.57
N PHE A 96 -0.25 -0.59 6.62
CA PHE A 96 0.54 -1.08 7.75
C PHE A 96 0.41 -0.09 8.91
N LEU A 97 0.91 -0.48 10.09
CA LEU A 97 0.90 0.36 11.29
C LEU A 97 2.15 1.23 11.34
N ASN A 98 1.99 2.52 11.62
CA ASN A 98 3.12 3.41 11.91
C ASN A 98 3.83 3.04 13.22
N HIS A 99 3.08 2.49 14.18
CA HIS A 99 3.60 1.98 15.44
C HIS A 99 3.06 0.57 15.67
N VAL A 100 3.96 -0.41 15.73
CA VAL A 100 3.61 -1.82 15.99
C VAL A 100 3.52 -2.02 17.51
N PRO A 101 2.34 -2.35 18.08
CA PRO A 101 2.19 -2.58 19.52
C PRO A 101 3.03 -3.75 20.04
N ASN A 102 3.39 -3.75 21.32
CA ASN A 102 4.22 -4.81 21.92
C ASN A 102 3.55 -6.18 21.93
N GLU A 103 2.22 -6.24 21.92
CA GLU A 103 1.43 -7.47 21.86
C GLU A 103 1.24 -7.98 20.42
N TYR A 104 1.68 -7.23 19.41
CA TYR A 104 1.50 -7.59 18.01
C TYR A 104 2.24 -8.89 17.67
N ARG A 105 1.53 -9.86 17.11
CA ARG A 105 2.10 -11.14 16.68
C ARG A 105 1.67 -11.44 15.25
N ILE A 106 2.64 -11.74 14.40
CA ILE A 106 2.36 -12.31 13.08
C ILE A 106 1.95 -13.77 13.29
N PRO A 107 0.76 -14.21 12.82
CA PRO A 107 0.35 -15.60 12.91
C PRO A 107 1.37 -16.52 12.22
N ASN A 108 1.70 -17.66 12.82
CA ASN A 108 2.69 -18.59 12.27
C ASN A 108 2.34 -19.07 10.84
N ALA A 109 1.05 -19.17 10.50
CA ALA A 109 0.59 -19.53 9.16
C ALA A 109 0.92 -18.48 8.08
N LEU A 110 1.24 -17.24 8.48
CA LEU A 110 1.59 -16.14 7.58
C LEU A 110 3.08 -15.82 7.61
N LYS A 111 3.84 -16.42 8.53
CA LYS A 111 5.30 -16.35 8.51
C LYS A 111 5.78 -17.19 7.34
N HIS A 112 6.36 -16.53 6.35
CA HIS A 112 6.94 -17.14 5.15
C HIS A 112 8.46 -17.19 5.29
#